data_AF-A0A4Y2EG40-F1
#
_entry.id   AF-A0A4Y2EG40-F1
#
_cell.length_a   1.000
_cell.length_b   1.000
_cell.length_c   1.000
_cell.angle_alpha   90.00
_cell.angle_beta   90.00
_cell.angle_gamma   90.00
#
_symmetry.space_group_name_H-M   'P 1'
#
loop_
_entity.id
_entity.type
_entity.pdbx_description
1 polymer ?
#
loop_
_entity_poly.entity_id
_entity_poly.type
_entity_poly.pdbx_seq_one_letter_code
_entity_poly.pdbx_strand_id
1 'polypeptide(L)'
;MNLIVEQSNLYASQHHANLDLTIEELKAFFGLLIVMGFNKLPSLRLYWSKDLNFASQRIMDVMPLKRFLKILRFLHLNDNTRMPLMKYYLMKDFYCFERNVNSN
;
A
#
# COMPACT_ATOMS: atom_id res chain seq x y z
N MET A 1 14.34 1.57 7.36
CA MET A 1 13.03 2.26 7.36
C MET A 1 13.06 3.52 6.50
N ASN A 2 14.08 4.38 6.63
CA ASN A 2 14.20 5.64 5.86
C ASN A 2 14.04 5.45 4.34
N LEU A 3 14.73 4.46 3.75
CA LEU A 3 14.62 4.17 2.32
C LEU A 3 13.17 3.90 1.88
N ILE A 4 12.43 3.11 2.66
CA ILE A 4 11.02 2.77 2.34
C ILE A 4 10.15 4.02 2.39
N VAL A 5 10.36 4.87 3.40
CA VAL A 5 9.64 6.14 3.55
C VAL A 5 9.92 7.05 2.37
N GLU A 6 11.20 7.25 2.04
CA GLU A 6 11.64 8.09 0.93
C GLU A 6 11.07 7.61 -0.40
N GLN A 7 11.22 6.33 -0.72
CA GLN A 7 10.74 5.75 -1.98
C GLN A 7 9.21 5.77 -2.08
N SER A 8 8.49 5.50 -0.97
CA SER A 8 7.02 5.54 -0.97
C SER A 8 6.48 6.97 -1.16
N ASN A 9 7.12 7.97 -0.55
CA ASN A 9 6.77 9.38 -0.73
C ASN A 9 7.08 9.86 -2.15
N LEU A 10 8.26 9.49 -2.69
CA LEU A 10 8.64 9.78 -4.07
C LEU A 10 7.64 9.17 -5.07
N TYR A 11 7.29 7.90 -4.88
CA TYR A 11 6.32 7.20 -5.72
C TYR A 11 4.94 7.86 -5.67
N ALA A 12 4.47 8.28 -4.50
CA ALA A 12 3.22 9.03 -4.40
C ALA A 12 3.27 10.34 -5.20
N SER A 13 4.38 11.10 -5.09
CA SER A 13 4.58 12.36 -5.81
C SER A 13 4.56 12.16 -7.33
N GLN A 14 5.20 11.10 -7.83
CA GLN A 14 5.19 10.70 -9.25
C GLN A 14 3.77 10.40 -9.77
N HIS A 15 2.86 9.99 -8.88
CA HIS A 15 1.46 9.72 -9.19
C HIS A 15 0.52 10.86 -8.76
N HIS A 16 1.04 12.09 -8.65
CA HIS A 16 0.29 13.30 -8.29
C HIS A 16 -0.46 13.19 -6.96
N ALA A 17 0.09 12.41 -6.02
CA ALA A 17 -0.43 12.27 -4.67
C ALA A 17 0.60 12.71 -3.65
N ASN A 18 0.15 13.29 -2.54
CA ASN A 18 1.02 13.52 -1.39
C ASN A 18 0.80 12.42 -0.35
N LEU A 19 1.83 11.64 -0.03
CA LEU A 19 1.75 10.60 1.00
C LEU A 19 2.17 11.11 2.38
N ASP A 20 3.15 12.01 2.51
CA ASP A 20 3.72 12.47 3.78
C ASP A 20 3.93 11.33 4.80
N LEU A 21 4.46 10.19 4.36
CA LEU A 21 4.70 9.05 5.25
C LEU A 21 5.87 9.38 6.18
N THR A 22 5.70 9.09 7.48
CA THR A 22 6.78 9.14 8.48
C THR A 22 7.28 7.74 8.85
N ILE A 23 8.42 7.67 9.54
CA ILE A 23 8.97 6.40 10.04
C ILE A 23 8.02 5.80 11.09
N GLU A 24 7.44 6.63 11.94
CA GLU A 24 6.51 6.25 13.00
C GLU A 24 5.24 5.64 12.42
N GLU A 25 4.67 6.28 11.39
CA GLU A 25 3.50 5.74 10.69
C GLU A 25 3.81 4.44 9.95
N LEU A 26 4.99 4.32 9.35
CA LEU A 26 5.41 3.07 8.70
C LEU A 26 5.56 1.92 9.71
N LYS A 27 6.10 2.20 10.91
CA LYS A 27 6.17 1.22 12.01
C LYS A 27 4.76 0.81 12.46
N ALA A 28 3.86 1.76 12.67
CA ALA A 28 2.47 1.49 13.04
C ALA A 28 1.77 0.64 11.97
N PHE A 29 1.96 0.98 10.70
CA PHE A 29 1.43 0.22 9.56
C PHE A 29 1.92 -1.24 9.55
N PHE A 30 3.21 -1.50 9.75
CA PHE A 30 3.72 -2.87 9.87
C PHE A 30 3.21 -3.59 11.11
N GLY A 31 3.07 -2.90 12.24
CA GLY A 31 2.44 -3.45 13.45
C GLY A 31 1.01 -3.94 13.17
N LEU A 32 0.21 -3.14 12.45
CA LEU A 32 -1.13 -3.53 12.02
C LEU A 32 -1.12 -4.74 11.10
N LEU A 33 -0.20 -4.81 10.13
CA LEU A 33 -0.07 -5.98 9.26
C LEU A 33 0.25 -7.26 10.02
N ILE A 34 1.10 -7.19 11.05
CA ILE A 34 1.43 -8.34 11.91
C ILE A 34 0.18 -8.80 12.68
N VAL A 35 -0.57 -7.87 13.28
CA VAL A 35 -1.80 -8.18 14.01
C VAL A 35 -2.85 -8.82 13.09
N MET A 36 -3.02 -8.30 11.87
CA MET A 36 -3.93 -8.86 10.86
C MET A 36 -3.47 -10.22 10.34
N GLY A 37 -2.15 -10.48 10.35
CA GLY A 37 -1.61 -11.80 10.02
C GLY A 37 -1.97 -12.86 11.05
N PHE A 38 -2.03 -12.48 12.32
CA PHE A 38 -2.46 -13.34 13.43
C PHE A 38 -3.98 -13.51 13.49
N ASN A 39 -4.75 -12.43 13.39
CA ASN A 39 -6.21 -12.44 13.40
C ASN A 39 -6.75 -12.10 12.01
N LYS A 40 -6.92 -13.10 11.14
CA LYS A 40 -7.34 -12.89 9.75
C LYS A 40 -8.86 -12.76 9.62
N LEU A 41 -9.32 -11.62 9.12
CA LEU A 41 -10.71 -11.42 8.68
C LEU A 41 -10.89 -11.67 7.18
N PRO A 42 -12.11 -12.05 6.72
CA PRO A 42 -12.40 -12.30 5.31
C PRO A 42 -12.15 -11.10 4.37
N SER A 43 -12.16 -9.88 4.92
CA SER A 43 -11.92 -8.65 4.18
C SER A 43 -11.17 -7.64 5.04
N LEU A 44 -10.22 -6.94 4.43
CA LEU A 44 -9.42 -5.90 5.07
C LEU A 44 -10.28 -4.78 5.68
N ARG A 45 -11.41 -4.45 5.05
CA ARG A 45 -12.29 -3.38 5.54
C ARG A 45 -13.00 -3.77 6.83
N LEU A 46 -13.12 -5.07 7.13
CA LEU A 46 -13.83 -5.55 8.30
C LEU A 46 -13.10 -5.20 9.61
N TYR A 47 -11.78 -5.02 9.60
CA TYR A 47 -11.03 -4.57 10.78
C TYR A 47 -11.46 -3.17 11.28
N TRP A 48 -12.03 -2.35 10.39
CA TRP A 48 -12.61 -1.04 10.68
C TRP A 48 -14.14 -1.03 10.58
N SER A 49 -14.78 -2.21 10.66
CA SER A 49 -16.24 -2.31 10.69
C SER A 49 -16.80 -1.73 11.99
N LYS A 50 -18.05 -1.25 11.94
CA LYS A 50 -18.85 -0.93 13.13
C LYS A 50 -19.57 -2.15 13.71
N ASP A 51 -19.61 -3.26 12.96
CA ASP A 51 -20.17 -4.52 13.43
C ASP A 51 -19.23 -5.12 14.49
N LEU A 52 -19.75 -5.31 15.71
CA LEU A 52 -19.00 -5.82 16.86
C LEU A 52 -18.40 -7.22 16.63
N ASN A 53 -18.95 -8.01 15.70
CA ASN A 53 -18.39 -9.32 15.35
C ASN A 53 -17.04 -9.20 14.64
N PHE A 54 -16.76 -8.06 14.02
CA PHE A 54 -15.58 -7.83 13.17
C PHE A 54 -14.73 -6.64 13.61
N ALA A 55 -15.32 -5.70 14.35
CA ALA A 55 -14.68 -4.49 14.81
C ALA A 55 -13.45 -4.80 15.67
N SER A 56 -12.30 -4.23 15.31
CA SER A 56 -11.10 -4.32 16.14
C SER A 56 -10.71 -2.94 16.64
N GLN A 57 -11.17 -2.59 17.84
CA GLN A 57 -10.91 -1.26 18.44
C GLN A 57 -9.41 -0.93 18.44
N ARG A 58 -8.56 -1.92 18.79
CA ARG A 58 -7.10 -1.76 18.78
C ARG A 58 -6.54 -1.36 17.41
N ILE A 59 -7.10 -1.89 16.32
CA ILE A 59 -6.66 -1.52 14.97
C ILE A 59 -7.14 -0.12 14.60
N MET A 60 -8.41 0.17 14.93
CA MET A 60 -9.03 1.47 14.63
C MET A 60 -8.35 2.63 15.36
N ASP A 61 -7.89 2.42 16.60
CA ASP A 61 -7.21 3.43 17.42
C ASP A 61 -5.79 3.76 16.91
N VAL A 62 -5.11 2.79 16.29
CA VAL A 62 -3.74 2.97 15.81
C VAL A 62 -3.69 3.78 14.51
N MET A 63 -4.59 3.50 13.56
CA MET A 63 -4.60 4.18 12.27
C MET A 63 -5.98 4.13 11.61
N PRO A 64 -6.50 5.25 11.05
CA PRO A 64 -7.73 5.23 10.28
C PRO A 64 -7.62 4.40 8.99
N LEU A 65 -8.69 3.69 8.59
CA LEU A 65 -8.73 2.87 7.36
C LEU A 65 -8.26 3.63 6.13
N LYS A 66 -8.69 4.89 5.97
CA LYS A 66 -8.32 5.73 4.83
C LYS A 66 -6.80 5.97 4.78
N ARG A 67 -6.15 6.15 5.94
CA ARG A 67 -4.70 6.33 6.02
C ARG A 67 -3.99 5.01 5.74
N PHE A 68 -4.44 3.91 6.34
CA PHE A 68 -3.89 2.57 6.09
C PHE A 68 -3.93 2.22 4.59
N LEU A 69 -5.08 2.39 3.94
CA LEU A 69 -5.23 2.12 2.51
C LEU A 69 -4.39 3.05 1.63
N LYS A 70 -4.18 4.31 2.05
CA LYS A 70 -3.33 5.26 1.33
C LYS A 70 -1.86 4.82 1.40
N ILE A 71 -1.37 4.42 2.58
CA ILE A 71 -0.02 3.87 2.74
C ILE A 71 0.12 2.59 1.93
N LEU A 72 -0.84 1.66 2.04
CA LEU A 72 -0.82 0.40 1.29
C LEU A 72 -0.74 0.62 -0.23
N ARG A 73 -1.44 1.63 -0.77
CA ARG A 73 -1.44 1.95 -2.20
C ARG A 73 -0.09 2.47 -2.70
N PHE A 74 0.60 3.27 -1.89
CA PHE A 74 1.83 3.97 -2.31
C PHE A 74 3.09 3.38 -1.69
N LEU A 75 2.98 2.28 -0.94
CA LEU A 75 4.13 1.58 -0.39
C LEU A 75 5.04 1.11 -1.53
N HIS A 76 6.26 1.63 -1.55
CA HIS A 76 7.23 1.36 -2.58
C HIS A 76 8.54 0.87 -1.95
N LEU A 77 8.92 -0.36 -2.27
CA LEU A 77 10.11 -1.04 -1.72
C LEU A 77 11.28 -1.12 -2.71
N ASN A 78 11.10 -0.59 -3.91
CA ASN A 78 12.08 -0.64 -4.98
C ASN A 78 12.61 0.77 -5.29
N ASP A 79 13.80 0.84 -5.89
CA ASP A 79 14.31 2.07 -6.47
C ASP A 79 14.07 2.01 -7.99
N ASN A 80 13.08 2.78 -8.48
CA ASN A 80 12.74 2.80 -9.90
C ASN A 80 13.86 3.36 -10.79
N THR A 81 14.84 4.09 -10.23
CA THR A 81 15.99 4.61 -10.98
C THR A 81 17.03 3.54 -11.29
N ARG A 82 16.99 2.42 -10.57
CA ARG A 82 17.89 1.27 -10.73
C ARG A 82 17.23 0.08 -11.44
N MET A 83 15.99 0.24 -11.90
CA MET A 83 15.34 -0.82 -12.68
C MET A 83 16.00 -0.92 -14.05
N PRO A 84 16.57 -2.09 -14.42
CA PRO A 84 17.15 -2.27 -15.74
C PRO A 84 16.09 -2.06 -16.81
N LEU A 85 16.45 -1.29 -17.84
CA LEU A 85 15.57 -0.87 -18.95
C LEU A 85 14.78 -2.05 -19.54
N MET A 86 15.39 -3.24 -19.61
CA MET A 86 14.80 -4.47 -20.11
C MET A 86 13.53 -4.93 -19.37
N LYS A 87 13.43 -4.73 -18.05
CA LYS A 87 12.23 -5.10 -17.29
C LYS A 87 11.09 -4.10 -17.49
N TYR A 88 11.44 -2.83 -17.76
CA TYR A 88 10.49 -1.76 -18.05
C TYR A 88 9.75 -1.97 -19.37
N TYR A 89 10.44 -2.47 -20.41
CA TYR A 89 9.81 -2.80 -21.69
C TYR A 89 8.86 -3.99 -21.56
N LEU A 90 9.32 -5.11 -20.96
CA LEU A 90 8.48 -6.29 -20.76
C LEU A 90 7.22 -6.01 -19.93
N MET A 91 7.32 -5.15 -18.89
CA MET A 91 6.17 -4.79 -18.07
C MET A 91 5.21 -3.83 -18.78
N LYS A 92 5.72 -2.89 -19.60
CA LYS A 92 4.88 -2.03 -20.45
C LYS A 92 4.17 -2.82 -21.54
N ASP A 93 4.85 -3.77 -22.17
CA ASP A 93 4.28 -4.62 -23.21
C ASP A 93 3.13 -5.47 -22.66
N PHE A 94 3.28 -6.00 -21.45
CA PHE A 94 2.20 -6.72 -20.76
C PHE A 94 1.00 -5.80 -20.42
N TYR A 95 1.26 -4.60 -19.91
CA TYR A 95 0.20 -3.62 -19.58
C TYR A 95 -0.52 -3.06 -20.83
N CYS A 96 0.19 -2.90 -21.95
CA CYS A 96 -0.39 -2.51 -23.24
C CYS A 96 -1.18 -3.66 -23.87
N PHE A 97 -0.74 -4.91 -23.71
CA PHE A 97 -1.46 -6.09 -24.18
C PHE A 97 -2.80 -6.26 -23.44
N GLU A 98 -2.79 -6.19 -22.10
CA GLU A 98 -4.02 -6.32 -21.30
C GLU A 98 -5.05 -5.21 -21.56
N ARG A 99 -4.61 -3.98 -21.92
CA ARG A 99 -5.54 -2.91 -22.34
C ARG A 99 -6.20 -3.18 -23.70
N ASN A 100 -5.46 -3.76 -24.64
CA ASN A 100 -6.01 -4.10 -25.96
C ASN A 100 -6.95 -5.31 -25.91
N VAL A 101 -6.72 -6.25 -24.99
CA VAL A 101 -7.63 -7.40 -24.79
C VAL A 101 -8.94 -6.99 -24.10
N ASN A 102 -8.94 -5.98 -23.24
CA ASN A 102 -10.13 -5.51 -22.51
C ASN A 102 -10.84 -4.31 -23.16
N SER A 103 -10.49 -3.94 -24.39
CA SER A 103 -11.12 -2.84 -25.16
C SER A 103 -12.00 -3.33 -26.32
N ASN A 104 -12.38 -4.62 -26.34
CA ASN A 104 -13.37 -5.21 -27.23
C ASN A 104 -14.58 -5.70 -26.44
#